data_AF-W4EVM6-F1
#
_entry.id   AF-W4EVM6-F1
#
_cell.length_a   1.000
_cell.length_b   1.000
_cell.length_c   1.000
_cell.angle_alpha   90.00
_cell.angle_beta   90.00
_cell.angle_gamma   90.00
#
_symmetry.space_group_name_H-M   'P 1'
#
loop_
_entity.id
_entity.type
_entity.pdbx_description
1 polymer ?
#
loop_
_entity_poly.entity_id
_entity_poly.type
_entity_poly.pdbx_seq_one_letter_code
_entity_poly.pdbx_strand_id
1 'polypeptide(L)'
;MKKMFTFIIFVILTTTSAIAFANLPTNTKATRENLLEDAVIDLLRPQIGKVIENHYGTTFEIGTFCERIINIKKLDHPGSWLFQTKLEFTTFTGTHNSLDVFTVTLKKIGIQMIG
;
A
#
# COMPACT_ATOMS: atom_id res chain seq x y z
N MET A 1 -33.61 -19.04 -23.70
CA MET A 1 -33.47 -19.81 -22.44
C MET A 1 -32.06 -20.38 -22.23
N LYS A 2 -31.51 -21.22 -23.13
CA LYS A 2 -30.17 -21.83 -22.97
C LYS A 2 -29.02 -20.80 -22.75
N LYS A 3 -28.97 -19.72 -23.54
CA LYS A 3 -27.95 -18.66 -23.42
C LYS A 3 -28.02 -17.88 -22.09
N MET A 4 -29.24 -17.68 -21.57
CA MET A 4 -29.47 -16.98 -20.29
C MET A 4 -29.03 -17.85 -19.11
N PHE A 5 -29.25 -19.16 -19.19
CA PHE A 5 -28.79 -20.13 -18.20
C PHE A 5 -27.25 -20.24 -18.16
N THR A 6 -26.59 -20.26 -19.33
CA THR A 6 -25.12 -20.25 -19.41
C THR A 6 -24.52 -18.97 -18.81
N PHE A 7 -25.14 -17.81 -19.06
CA PHE A 7 -24.69 -16.54 -18.50
C PHE A 7 -24.79 -16.52 -16.96
N ILE A 8 -25.89 -17.03 -16.40
CA ILE A 8 -26.06 -17.14 -14.93
C ILE A 8 -24.99 -18.05 -14.32
N ILE A 9 -24.68 -19.19 -14.94
CA ILE A 9 -23.62 -20.09 -14.47
C ILE A 9 -22.25 -19.40 -14.50
N PHE A 10 -21.96 -18.65 -15.56
CA PHE A 10 -20.70 -17.91 -15.68
C PHE A 10 -20.56 -16.82 -14.60
N VAL A 11 -21.64 -16.11 -14.28
CA VAL A 11 -21.67 -15.11 -13.20
C VAL A 11 -21.49 -15.78 -11.83
N ILE A 12 -22.12 -16.93 -11.59
CA ILE A 12 -21.94 -17.67 -10.33
C ILE A 12 -20.50 -18.18 -10.20
N LEU A 13 -19.89 -18.69 -11.27
CA LEU A 13 -18.52 -19.22 -11.23
C LEU A 13 -17.45 -18.13 -11.02
N THR A 14 -17.65 -16.94 -11.60
CA THR A 14 -16.74 -15.79 -11.43
C THR A 14 -16.87 -15.14 -10.05
N THR A 15 -18.06 -15.11 -9.47
CA THR A 15 -18.28 -14.57 -8.12
C THR A 15 -17.78 -15.53 -7.03
N THR A 16 -18.01 -16.83 -7.17
CA THR A 16 -17.55 -17.85 -6.19
C THR A 16 -16.02 -17.95 -6.13
N SER A 17 -15.34 -17.85 -7.27
CA SER A 17 -13.87 -17.82 -7.29
C SER A 17 -13.30 -16.57 -6.59
N ALA A 18 -13.86 -15.38 -6.85
CA ALA A 18 -13.42 -14.15 -6.19
C ALA A 18 -13.56 -14.21 -4.65
N ILE A 19 -14.66 -14.77 -4.14
CA ILE A 19 -14.89 -14.93 -2.68
C ILE A 19 -13.93 -15.96 -2.06
N ALA A 20 -13.56 -17.01 -2.80
CA ALA A 20 -12.65 -18.03 -2.32
C ALA A 20 -11.23 -17.48 -2.10
N PHE A 21 -10.73 -16.63 -3.01
CA PHE A 21 -9.41 -16.00 -2.86
C PHE A 21 -9.35 -14.98 -1.72
N ALA A 22 -10.44 -14.25 -1.47
CA ALA A 22 -10.51 -13.27 -0.38
C ALA A 22 -10.44 -13.90 1.02
N ASN A 23 -10.86 -15.17 1.17
CA ASN A 23 -10.87 -15.89 2.44
C ASN A 23 -9.69 -16.85 2.61
N LEU A 24 -8.69 -16.79 1.73
CA LEU A 24 -7.47 -17.57 1.93
C LEU A 24 -6.79 -17.10 3.22
N PRO A 25 -6.37 -18.03 4.10
CA PRO A 25 -5.63 -17.65 5.30
C PRO A 25 -4.35 -16.93 4.87
N THR A 26 -4.26 -15.64 5.21
CA THR A 26 -3.02 -14.88 5.05
C THR A 26 -2.12 -15.18 6.25
N ASN A 27 -0.80 -15.22 6.02
CA ASN A 27 0.17 -15.41 7.11
C ASN A 27 0.17 -14.22 8.09
N THR A 28 -0.30 -13.06 7.64
CA THR A 28 -0.37 -11.82 8.43
C THR A 28 -1.67 -11.77 9.22
N LYS A 29 -1.56 -11.91 10.54
CA LYS A 29 -2.70 -11.69 11.45
C LYS A 29 -3.07 -10.20 11.47
N ALA A 30 -4.36 -9.88 11.45
CA ALA A 30 -4.84 -8.51 11.61
C ALA A 30 -4.74 -8.04 13.09
N THR A 31 -3.52 -7.95 13.61
CA THR A 31 -3.25 -7.39 14.94
C THR A 31 -3.38 -5.87 14.91
N ARG A 32 -3.53 -5.24 16.08
CA ARG A 32 -3.58 -3.78 16.19
C ARG A 32 -2.31 -3.13 15.61
N GLU A 33 -1.15 -3.73 15.86
CA GLU A 33 0.14 -3.24 15.40
C GLU A 33 0.23 -3.26 13.86
N ASN A 34 -0.19 -4.37 13.23
CA ASN A 34 -0.19 -4.49 11.77
C ASN A 34 -1.16 -3.49 11.13
N LEU A 35 -2.36 -3.33 11.70
CA LEU A 35 -3.34 -2.34 11.22
C LEU A 35 -2.81 -0.90 11.32
N LEU A 36 -2.05 -0.59 12.37
CA LEU A 36 -1.44 0.73 12.52
C LEU A 36 -0.26 0.94 11.58
N GLU A 37 0.53 -0.09 11.30
CA GLU A 37 1.57 -0.05 10.28
C GLU A 37 0.97 0.23 8.90
N ASP A 38 -0.06 -0.51 8.50
CA ASP A 38 -0.80 -0.31 7.25
C ASP A 38 -1.36 1.11 7.16
N ALA A 39 -1.97 1.62 8.23
CA ALA A 39 -2.52 2.97 8.28
C ALA A 39 -1.43 4.06 8.15
N VAL A 40 -0.23 3.84 8.70
CA VAL A 40 0.90 4.77 8.52
C VAL A 40 1.45 4.72 7.10
N ILE A 41 1.53 3.53 6.48
CA ILE A 41 1.93 3.39 5.08
C ILE A 41 0.94 4.12 4.16
N ASP A 42 -0.37 3.95 4.38
CA ASP A 42 -1.42 4.64 3.64
C ASP A 42 -1.32 6.17 3.80
N LEU A 43 -1.14 6.63 5.04
CA LEU A 43 -0.92 8.05 5.34
C LEU A 43 0.30 8.65 4.63
N LEU A 44 1.35 7.85 4.39
CA LEU A 44 2.59 8.27 3.73
C LEU A 44 2.57 8.06 2.21
N ARG A 45 1.47 7.54 1.63
CA ARG A 45 1.35 7.26 0.21
C ARG A 45 1.67 8.45 -0.70
N PRO A 46 1.25 9.70 -0.41
CA PRO A 46 1.62 10.85 -1.23
C PRO A 46 3.14 11.09 -1.27
N GLN A 47 3.84 10.89 -0.15
CA GLN A 47 5.28 11.06 -0.06
C GLN A 47 6.02 9.93 -0.78
N ILE A 48 5.51 8.69 -0.72
CA ILE A 48 6.01 7.56 -1.51
C ILE A 48 5.89 7.88 -3.01
N GLY A 49 4.74 8.40 -3.44
CA GLY A 49 4.52 8.84 -4.83
C GLY A 49 5.56 9.86 -5.29
N LYS A 50 5.90 10.86 -4.46
CA LYS A 50 6.96 11.83 -4.77
C LYS A 50 8.35 11.20 -4.87
N VAL A 51 8.66 10.19 -4.05
CA VAL A 51 9.93 9.45 -4.17
C VAL A 51 10.00 8.76 -5.54
N ILE A 52 8.92 8.09 -5.94
CA ILE A 52 8.83 7.38 -7.21
C ILE A 52 8.94 8.36 -8.38
N GLU A 53 8.17 9.44 -8.36
CA GLU A 53 8.19 10.48 -9.40
C GLU A 53 9.58 11.12 -9.53
N ASN A 54 10.25 11.42 -8.42
CA ASN A 54 11.60 11.98 -8.45
C ASN A 54 12.65 11.01 -9.01
N HIS A 55 12.47 9.70 -8.81
CA HIS A 55 13.42 8.69 -9.26
C HIS A 55 13.20 8.27 -10.71
N TYR A 56 11.94 8.00 -11.10
CA TYR A 56 11.58 7.49 -12.42
C TYR A 56 11.06 8.57 -13.39
N GLY A 57 10.80 9.79 -12.91
CA GLY A 57 10.16 10.86 -13.68
C GLY A 57 8.65 10.70 -13.87
N THR A 58 8.05 9.63 -13.33
CA THR A 58 6.61 9.35 -13.39
C THR A 58 6.19 8.40 -12.29
N THR A 59 4.91 8.44 -11.90
CA THR A 59 4.26 7.39 -11.08
C THR A 59 3.40 6.45 -11.93
N PHE A 60 3.23 6.75 -13.22
CA PHE A 60 2.44 5.94 -14.13
C PHE A 60 3.07 4.56 -14.31
N GLU A 61 2.27 3.50 -14.13
CA GLU A 61 2.69 2.09 -14.24
C GLU A 61 3.81 1.65 -13.27
N ILE A 62 4.14 2.48 -12.27
CA ILE A 62 5.08 2.11 -11.20
C ILE A 62 4.29 1.80 -9.93
N GLY A 63 4.17 0.51 -9.62
CA GLY A 63 3.55 0.03 -8.39
C GLY A 63 4.56 -0.08 -7.26
N THR A 64 4.09 0.00 -6.01
CA THR A 64 4.84 -0.39 -4.80
C THR A 64 4.22 -1.63 -4.17
N PHE A 65 5.07 -2.53 -3.71
CA PHE A 65 4.68 -3.72 -2.96
C PHE A 65 5.67 -4.01 -1.84
N CYS A 66 5.27 -4.91 -0.96
CA CYS A 66 6.08 -5.36 0.18
C CYS A 66 6.51 -4.20 1.08
N GLU A 67 5.64 -3.20 1.21
CA GLU A 67 5.87 -2.06 2.08
C GLU A 67 5.97 -2.51 3.54
N ARG A 68 7.01 -2.04 4.22
CA ARG A 68 7.25 -2.34 5.63
C ARG A 68 7.91 -1.18 6.34
N ILE A 69 7.39 -0.85 7.51
CA ILE A 69 7.98 0.14 8.39
C ILE A 69 9.12 -0.51 9.18
N ILE A 70 10.34 -0.03 8.93
CA ILE A 70 11.53 -0.47 9.69
C ILE A 70 11.57 0.22 11.05
N ASN A 71 11.20 1.51 11.10
CA ASN A 71 11.26 2.29 12.34
C ASN A 71 10.34 3.50 12.29
N ILE A 72 9.80 3.91 13.45
CA ILE A 72 9.08 5.16 13.63
C ILE A 72 9.68 5.91 14.82
N LYS A 73 9.99 7.19 14.61
CA LYS A 73 10.55 8.08 15.64
C LYS A 73 9.72 9.36 15.74
N LYS A 74 9.39 9.77 16.97
CA LYS A 74 8.88 11.12 17.24
C LYS A 74 9.95 12.16 16.97
N LEU A 75 9.61 13.23 16.26
CA LEU A 75 10.57 14.28 15.91
C LEU A 75 10.63 15.41 16.93
N ASP A 76 9.62 15.51 17.79
CA ASP A 76 9.38 16.61 18.70
C ASP A 76 9.03 16.02 20.08
N HIS A 77 8.02 16.55 20.79
CA HIS A 77 7.56 16.01 22.07
C HIS A 77 6.55 14.85 21.92
N PRO A 78 6.28 14.05 22.97
CA PRO A 78 5.42 12.85 22.88
C PRO A 78 4.00 13.10 22.39
N GLY A 79 3.42 14.26 22.73
CA GLY A 79 2.09 14.69 22.28
C GLY A 79 2.05 15.24 20.84
N SER A 80 3.21 15.42 20.20
CA SER A 80 3.29 15.96 18.85
C SER A 80 2.81 14.96 17.80
N TRP A 81 2.24 15.48 16.72
CA TRP A 81 1.80 14.70 15.57
C TRP A 81 2.94 14.49 14.56
N LEU A 82 4.10 15.08 14.83
CA LEU A 82 5.30 15.02 14.00
C LEU A 82 6.06 13.72 14.27
N PHE A 83 6.24 12.94 13.22
CA PHE A 83 7.05 11.73 13.27
C PHE A 83 7.81 11.53 11.96
N GLN A 84 8.85 10.73 12.07
CA GLN A 84 9.66 10.25 10.98
C GLN A 84 9.53 8.74 10.91
N THR A 85 9.37 8.23 9.71
CA THR A 85 9.27 6.79 9.43
C THR A 85 10.38 6.39 8.49
N LYS A 86 11.11 5.33 8.84
CA LYS A 86 11.98 4.63 7.91
C LYS A 86 11.15 3.51 7.27
N LEU A 87 10.92 3.60 5.98
CA LEU A 87 10.06 2.71 5.20
C LEU A 87 10.89 2.01 4.14
N GLU A 88 10.66 0.72 3.98
CA GLU A 88 11.19 -0.07 2.86
C GLU A 88 10.04 -0.52 1.95
N PHE A 89 10.27 -0.52 0.64
CA PHE A 89 9.32 -1.04 -0.34
C PHE A 89 10.03 -1.41 -1.63
N THR A 90 9.41 -2.30 -2.41
CA THR A 90 9.90 -2.69 -3.73
C THR A 90 9.00 -2.10 -4.80
N THR A 91 9.62 -1.58 -5.86
CA THR A 91 8.90 -1.04 -7.03
C THR A 91 8.81 -2.07 -8.15
N PHE A 92 7.74 -1.96 -8.93
CA PHE A 92 7.46 -2.87 -10.03
C PHE A 92 6.88 -2.11 -11.21
N THR A 93 7.16 -2.59 -12.42
CA THR A 93 6.41 -2.23 -13.63
C THR A 93 5.69 -3.45 -14.18
N GLY A 94 4.41 -3.28 -14.56
CA GLY A 94 3.55 -4.41 -14.87
C GLY A 94 3.41 -5.41 -13.71
N THR A 95 2.95 -6.62 -13.99
CA THR A 95 2.56 -7.60 -12.94
C THR A 95 3.75 -8.34 -12.33
N HIS A 96 4.91 -8.40 -13.00
CA HIS A 96 6.00 -9.29 -12.60
C HIS A 96 7.43 -8.72 -12.75
N ASN A 97 7.62 -7.46 -13.15
CA ASN A 97 8.97 -6.91 -13.34
C ASN A 97 9.35 -6.04 -12.13
N SER A 98 10.13 -6.62 -11.22
CA SER A 98 10.73 -5.85 -10.12
C SER A 98 11.75 -4.87 -10.66
N LEU A 99 11.74 -3.66 -10.13
CA LEU A 99 12.67 -2.59 -10.43
C LEU A 99 13.63 -2.43 -9.24
N ASP A 100 13.44 -1.38 -8.45
CA ASP A 100 14.30 -1.04 -7.33
C ASP A 100 13.66 -1.36 -5.97
N VAL A 101 14.50 -1.65 -4.99
CA VAL A 101 14.15 -1.70 -3.56
C VAL A 101 14.58 -0.39 -2.92
N PHE A 102 13.63 0.32 -2.34
CA PHE A 102 13.88 1.59 -1.66
C PHE A 102 13.90 1.40 -0.16
N THR A 103 14.82 2.10 0.50
CA THR A 103 14.76 2.38 1.93
C THR A 103 14.76 3.89 2.11
N VAL A 104 13.60 4.47 2.40
CA VAL A 104 13.43 5.91 2.51
C VAL A 104 13.12 6.34 3.93
N THR A 105 13.45 7.58 4.22
CA THR A 105 13.09 8.21 5.49
C THR A 105 12.12 9.36 5.21
N LEU A 106 10.86 9.16 5.58
CA LEU A 106 9.78 10.11 5.33
C LEU A 106 9.43 10.84 6.62
N LYS A 107 9.16 12.15 6.53
CA LYS A 107 8.70 12.95 7.66
C LYS A 107 7.25 13.34 7.43
N LYS A 108 6.38 13.03 8.38
CA LYS A 108 5.07 13.69 8.47
C LYS A 108 5.27 15.04 9.15
N ILE A 109 5.28 16.09 8.36
CA ILE A 109 5.12 17.46 8.83
C ILE A 109 3.62 17.73 8.74
N GLY A 110 3.02 18.32 9.79
CA GLY A 110 1.56 18.54 9.84
C GLY A 110 1.02 19.19 8.57
N ILE A 111 -0.24 18.93 8.23
CA ILE A 111 -0.92 19.62 7.12
C ILE A 111 -0.87 21.11 7.44
N GLN A 112 -0.05 21.85 6.71
CA GLN A 112 -0.09 23.30 6.74
C GLN A 112 -1.37 23.68 5.99
N MET A 113 -2.44 23.93 6.73
CA MET A 113 -3.60 24.65 6.21
C MET A 113 -3.09 26.03 5.80
N ILE A 114 -2.82 26.22 4.53
CA ILE A 114 -2.53 27.53 3.96
C ILE A 114 -3.90 28.22 3.88
N GLY A 115 -4.20 29.04 4.89
CA GLY A 115 -5.30 30.00 4.86
C GLY A 115 -4.86 31.31 4.24
#